data_AF-A0A2H0VWE0-F1
#
_entry.id   AF-A0A2H0VWE0-F1
#
_cell.length_a   1.000
_cell.length_b   1.000
_cell.length_c   1.000
_cell.angle_alpha   90.00
_cell.angle_beta   90.00
_cell.angle_gamma   90.00
#
_symmetry.space_group_name_H-M   'P 1'
#
loop_
_entity.id
_entity.type
_entity.pdbx_description
1 polymer ?
#
loop_
_entity_poly.entity_id
_entity_poly.type
_entity_poly.pdbx_seq_one_letter_code
_entity_poly.pdbx_strand_id
1 'polypeptide(L)'
;MYFLKYLVSAILATTPVESEGWYDVERVEKNEDASLVDDSSIWVLFAKDLLSEEFQVRFPHAPSYRYTASGGFEVGAMHNGESWQVAVQELKGEAQLAPLSYQLEGKWIREEFVQTATHLYHLKTVSLSADSNVADEFISSFSIGKIR
;
A
#
# COMPACT_ATOMS: atom_id res chain seq x y z
N MET A 1 -16.51 -13.75 -64.49
CA MET A 1 -16.87 -14.80 -63.50
C MET A 1 -16.48 -14.25 -62.13
N TYR A 2 -17.32 -14.06 -61.11
CA TYR A 2 -18.70 -14.48 -60.83
C TYR A 2 -19.52 -13.29 -60.29
N PHE A 3 -20.81 -13.30 -60.61
CA PHE A 3 -21.86 -12.42 -60.11
C PHE A 3 -22.23 -12.75 -58.65
N LEU A 4 -22.61 -11.75 -57.86
CA LEU A 4 -23.77 -11.89 -56.98
C LEU A 4 -24.50 -10.56 -56.82
N LYS A 5 -25.80 -10.61 -57.16
CA LYS A 5 -26.85 -9.59 -57.02
C LYS A 5 -27.69 -9.89 -55.77
N TYR A 6 -28.65 -9.00 -55.49
CA TYR A 6 -29.70 -8.97 -54.45
C TYR A 6 -29.25 -8.24 -53.17
N LEU A 7 -29.71 -7.03 -52.81
CA LEU A 7 -31.00 -6.30 -52.81
C LEU A 7 -31.90 -6.59 -51.58
N VAL A 8 -32.31 -5.48 -50.95
CA VAL A 8 -33.52 -5.17 -50.13
C VAL A 8 -33.41 -5.15 -48.59
N SER A 9 -33.47 -3.91 -48.09
CA SER A 9 -34.23 -3.31 -46.96
C SER A 9 -34.94 -4.20 -45.92
N ALA A 10 -34.88 -3.81 -44.64
CA ALA A 10 -35.95 -3.05 -43.97
C ALA A 10 -35.67 -2.77 -42.46
N ILE A 11 -35.73 -1.48 -42.10
CA ILE A 11 -36.47 -0.84 -41.00
C ILE A 11 -36.59 -1.58 -39.65
N LEU A 12 -36.08 -0.99 -38.55
CA LEU A 12 -36.89 -0.39 -37.47
C LEU A 12 -36.02 0.30 -36.42
N ALA A 13 -36.48 1.48 -36.00
CA ALA A 13 -35.95 2.27 -34.90
C ALA A 13 -36.39 1.71 -33.54
N THR A 14 -35.52 1.77 -32.54
CA THR A 14 -35.92 1.77 -31.12
C THR A 14 -35.00 2.71 -30.33
N THR A 15 -35.58 3.85 -29.94
CA THR A 15 -35.48 4.63 -28.67
C THR A 15 -34.18 4.62 -27.82
N PRO A 16 -33.89 5.76 -27.14
CA PRO A 16 -32.68 5.91 -26.33
C PRO A 16 -32.78 5.06 -25.06
N VAL A 17 -31.71 4.34 -24.76
CA VAL A 17 -31.51 3.78 -23.43
C VAL A 17 -30.58 4.74 -22.70
N GLU A 18 -31.15 5.50 -21.78
CA GLU A 18 -30.40 6.09 -20.69
C GLU A 18 -29.85 4.95 -19.82
N SER A 19 -28.54 4.76 -19.82
CA SER A 19 -27.84 4.25 -18.64
C SER A 19 -26.35 4.52 -18.76
N GLU A 20 -25.80 4.91 -17.61
CA GLU A 20 -24.38 4.96 -17.27
C GLU A 20 -23.69 6.30 -17.49
N GLY A 21 -23.72 7.07 -16.40
CA GLY A 21 -22.85 8.22 -16.20
C GLY A 21 -21.39 7.81 -16.30
N TRP A 22 -20.81 8.14 -17.44
CA TRP A 22 -19.41 8.45 -17.58
C TRP A 22 -19.35 9.73 -18.43
N TYR A 23 -18.83 10.81 -17.83
CA TYR A 23 -18.50 12.01 -18.58
C TYR A 23 -17.06 11.88 -19.07
N ASP A 24 -16.84 12.08 -20.37
CA ASP A 24 -15.50 12.28 -20.89
C ASP A 24 -14.92 13.56 -20.30
N VAL A 25 -13.90 13.41 -19.45
CA VAL A 25 -13.14 14.54 -18.91
C VAL A 25 -12.09 14.92 -19.94
N GLU A 26 -12.09 16.17 -20.39
CA GLU A 26 -11.04 16.71 -21.24
C GLU A 26 -9.67 16.48 -20.59
N ARG A 27 -8.77 15.85 -21.34
CA ARG A 27 -7.39 15.62 -20.90
C ARG A 27 -6.69 16.97 -20.84
N VAL A 28 -6.49 17.49 -19.63
CA VAL A 28 -5.71 18.71 -19.39
C VAL A 28 -4.35 18.55 -20.04
N GLU A 29 -4.00 19.46 -20.96
CA GLU A 29 -2.68 19.51 -21.57
C GLU A 29 -1.62 19.68 -20.48
N LYS A 30 -0.64 18.78 -20.49
CA LYS A 30 0.44 18.74 -19.51
C LYS A 30 1.35 19.96 -19.76
N ASN A 31 1.19 21.01 -18.95
CA ASN A 31 2.17 22.09 -18.88
C ASN A 31 3.53 21.50 -18.47
N GLU A 32 4.53 21.60 -19.34
CA GLU A 32 5.87 21.04 -19.14
C GLU A 32 6.75 21.87 -18.17
N ASP A 33 6.21 22.93 -17.55
CA ASP A 33 6.92 23.78 -16.58
C ASP A 33 6.49 23.56 -15.13
N ALA A 34 5.93 22.40 -14.80
CA ALA A 34 5.79 21.99 -13.41
C ALA A 34 7.12 21.40 -12.94
N SER A 35 7.96 22.23 -12.30
CA SER A 35 8.98 21.71 -11.41
C SER A 35 8.27 20.86 -10.36
N LEU A 36 8.37 19.54 -10.47
CA LEU A 36 7.87 18.60 -9.48
C LEU A 36 8.60 18.90 -8.18
N VAL A 37 7.98 19.71 -7.32
CA VAL A 37 8.26 19.67 -5.90
C VAL A 37 7.76 18.29 -5.48
N ASP A 38 8.69 17.38 -5.28
CA ASP A 38 8.46 16.10 -4.62
C ASP A 38 8.02 16.43 -3.18
N ASP A 39 6.73 16.70 -3.03
CA ASP A 39 6.14 17.07 -1.75
C ASP A 39 6.01 15.77 -0.93
N SER A 40 7.12 15.43 -0.28
CA SER A 40 7.27 14.29 0.65
C SER A 40 6.38 14.39 1.89
N SER A 41 5.44 15.34 1.94
CA SER A 41 4.59 15.63 3.09
C SER A 41 3.37 14.72 3.24
N ILE A 42 3.01 13.93 2.22
CA ILE A 42 1.82 13.05 2.30
C ILE A 42 2.23 11.63 2.67
N TRP A 43 2.16 11.35 3.97
CA TRP A 43 2.24 10.00 4.49
C TRP A 43 1.00 9.18 4.09
N VAL A 44 1.20 8.02 3.47
CA VAL A 44 0.15 7.12 2.98
C VAL A 44 -0.32 6.20 4.10
N LEU A 45 -1.60 6.28 4.48
CA LEU A 45 -2.20 5.35 5.44
C LEU A 45 -2.48 4.00 4.78
N PHE A 46 -1.94 2.93 5.36
CA PHE A 46 -2.30 1.56 5.06
C PHE A 46 -3.12 1.00 6.23
N ALA A 47 -4.27 0.39 5.95
CA ALA A 47 -5.12 -0.26 6.94
C ALA A 47 -5.54 -1.64 6.44
N LYS A 48 -5.60 -2.63 7.35
CA LYS A 48 -5.96 -3.99 7.01
C LYS A 48 -6.61 -4.73 8.18
N ASP A 49 -7.76 -5.32 7.87
CA ASP A 49 -8.46 -6.27 8.74
C ASP A 49 -7.78 -7.65 8.72
N LEU A 50 -7.54 -8.18 9.93
CA LEU A 50 -6.97 -9.48 10.25
C LEU A 50 -7.80 -10.15 11.35
N LEU A 51 -8.68 -11.07 10.97
CA LEU A 51 -9.59 -11.78 11.88
C LEU A 51 -10.45 -10.80 12.71
N SER A 52 -10.13 -10.61 13.99
CA SER A 52 -10.82 -9.70 14.92
C SER A 52 -10.07 -8.40 15.18
N GLU A 53 -8.99 -8.15 14.44
CA GLU A 53 -8.10 -7.00 14.60
C GLU A 53 -8.06 -6.20 13.30
N GLU A 54 -7.99 -4.88 13.39
CA GLU A 54 -7.61 -4.01 12.29
C GLU A 54 -6.28 -3.38 12.68
N PHE A 55 -5.27 -3.45 11.83
CA PHE A 55 -4.07 -2.65 12.04
C PHE A 55 -3.96 -1.57 10.98
N GLN A 56 -3.35 -0.46 11.37
CA GLN A 56 -3.05 0.64 10.48
C GLN A 56 -1.65 1.18 10.74
N VAL A 57 -1.01 1.67 9.69
CA VAL A 57 0.34 2.25 9.72
C VAL A 57 0.47 3.24 8.57
N ARG A 58 1.25 4.29 8.77
CA ARG A 58 1.53 5.26 7.71
C ARG A 58 2.91 5.02 7.11
N PHE A 59 3.02 5.16 5.79
CA PHE A 59 4.28 5.06 5.06
C PHE A 59 4.67 6.40 4.44
N PRO A 60 5.96 6.74 4.39
CA PRO A 60 6.43 7.95 3.70
C PRO A 60 6.28 7.85 2.17
N HIS A 61 6.10 6.63 1.64
CA HIS A 61 5.86 6.37 0.22
C HIS A 61 4.80 5.29 0.04
N ALA A 62 4.20 5.21 -1.15
CA ALA A 62 3.19 4.21 -1.46
C ALA A 62 3.71 2.79 -1.19
N PRO A 63 3.10 2.04 -0.25
CA PRO A 63 3.55 0.70 0.07
C PRO A 63 3.02 -0.32 -0.93
N SER A 64 3.67 -1.48 -0.96
CA SER A 64 3.18 -2.70 -1.59
C SER A 64 3.01 -3.79 -0.53
N TYR A 65 2.12 -4.75 -0.76
CA TYR A 65 1.89 -5.84 0.16
C TYR A 65 1.86 -7.20 -0.53
N ARG A 66 2.10 -8.26 0.25
CA ARG A 66 2.02 -9.65 -0.18
C ARG A 66 1.63 -10.56 0.98
N TYR A 67 1.10 -11.73 0.64
CA TYR A 67 0.94 -12.85 1.56
C TYR A 67 2.16 -13.78 1.44
N THR A 68 2.62 -14.32 2.57
CA THR A 68 3.73 -15.26 2.60
C THR A 68 3.22 -16.70 2.49
N ALA A 69 4.07 -17.64 2.07
CA ALA A 69 3.70 -19.05 1.94
C ALA A 69 3.29 -19.69 3.28
N SER A 70 3.71 -19.11 4.41
CA SER A 70 3.33 -19.55 5.75
C SER A 70 2.00 -18.98 6.25
N GLY A 71 1.27 -18.25 5.41
CA GLY A 71 0.01 -17.59 5.77
C GLY A 71 0.18 -16.22 6.44
N GLY A 72 1.41 -15.70 6.52
CA GLY A 72 1.69 -14.36 7.03
C GLY A 72 1.38 -13.27 6.01
N PHE A 73 1.49 -12.03 6.46
CA PHE A 73 1.24 -10.84 5.68
C PHE A 73 2.43 -9.89 5.79
N GLU A 74 2.86 -9.28 4.69
CA GLU A 74 3.91 -8.28 4.68
C GLU A 74 3.47 -7.08 3.87
N VAL A 75 3.70 -5.89 4.41
CA VAL A 75 3.52 -4.60 3.72
C VAL A 75 4.77 -3.76 3.90
N GLY A 76 5.19 -3.06 2.86
CA GLY A 76 6.36 -2.19 2.96
C GLY A 76 6.53 -1.23 1.79
N ALA A 77 7.35 -0.22 2.03
CA ALA A 77 7.78 0.76 1.05
C ALA A 77 9.32 0.82 1.03
N MET A 78 9.89 1.16 -0.12
CA MET A 78 11.32 1.36 -0.28
C MET A 78 11.56 2.59 -1.15
N HIS A 79 12.45 3.47 -0.70
CA HIS A 79 12.80 4.69 -1.43
C HIS A 79 14.24 5.09 -1.10
N ASN A 80 15.02 5.47 -2.11
CA ASN A 80 16.41 5.95 -1.96
C ASN A 80 17.33 5.11 -1.05
N GLY A 81 17.17 3.78 -1.08
CA GLY A 81 17.98 2.85 -0.29
C GLY A 81 17.54 2.68 1.16
N GLU A 82 16.46 3.36 1.56
CA GLU A 82 15.75 3.22 2.82
C GLU A 82 14.51 2.34 2.65
N SER A 83 14.10 1.65 3.71
CA SER A 83 12.91 0.80 3.69
C SER A 83 12.13 0.85 4.99
N TRP A 84 10.82 0.70 4.88
CA TRP A 84 9.88 0.61 6.00
C TRP A 84 8.98 -0.61 5.75
N GLN A 85 8.87 -1.48 6.74
CA GLN A 85 8.18 -2.75 6.58
C GLN A 85 7.38 -3.09 7.84
N VAL A 86 6.21 -3.68 7.66
CA VAL A 86 5.46 -4.40 8.69
C VAL A 86 5.27 -5.83 8.21
N ALA A 87 5.75 -6.79 8.99
CA ALA A 87 5.47 -8.20 8.82
C ALA A 87 4.51 -8.66 9.92
N VAL A 88 3.50 -9.43 9.56
CA VAL A 88 2.46 -9.93 10.46
C VAL A 88 2.40 -11.44 10.36
N GLN A 89 2.39 -12.09 11.51
CA GLN A 89 2.31 -13.54 11.63
C GLN A 89 1.28 -13.91 12.68
N GLU A 90 0.57 -15.01 12.46
CA GLU A 90 -0.24 -15.62 13.52
C GLU A 90 0.66 -16.04 14.69
N LEU A 91 0.22 -15.71 15.90
CA LEU A 91 0.96 -15.99 17.11
C LEU A 91 0.86 -17.49 17.44
N LYS A 92 2.00 -18.15 17.52
CA LYS A 92 2.13 -19.57 17.92
C LYS A 92 2.92 -19.67 19.23
N GLY A 93 2.35 -19.15 20.32
CA GLY A 93 2.94 -19.16 21.66
C GLY A 93 3.27 -17.75 22.17
N GLU A 94 3.95 -17.66 23.31
CA GLU A 94 4.42 -16.38 23.84
C GLU A 94 5.77 -16.01 23.22
N ALA A 95 5.91 -14.77 22.74
CA ALA A 95 7.17 -14.23 22.24
C ALA A 95 7.51 -12.94 23.00
N GLN A 96 8.52 -12.99 23.89
CA GLN A 96 9.04 -11.78 24.50
C GLN A 96 10.16 -11.22 23.63
N LEU A 97 9.84 -10.22 22.82
CA LEU A 97 10.78 -9.56 21.93
C LEU A 97 10.98 -8.11 22.38
N ALA A 98 12.22 -7.70 22.51
CA ALA A 98 12.59 -6.32 22.81
C ALA A 98 12.84 -5.55 21.51
N PRO A 99 12.53 -4.24 21.45
CA PRO A 99 12.96 -3.39 20.35
C PRO A 99 14.47 -3.44 20.16
N LEU A 100 14.92 -3.41 18.91
CA LEU A 100 16.34 -3.44 18.54
C LEU A 100 16.68 -2.22 17.70
N SER A 101 17.89 -1.69 17.89
CA SER A 101 18.46 -0.64 17.06
C SER A 101 19.96 -0.90 16.92
N TYR A 102 20.42 -1.06 15.68
CA TYR A 102 21.80 -1.46 15.41
C TYR A 102 22.24 -1.02 14.01
N GLN A 103 23.55 -1.06 13.76
CA GLN A 103 24.12 -0.77 12.45
C GLN A 103 24.59 -2.07 11.78
N LEU A 104 24.23 -2.25 10.51
CA LEU A 104 24.66 -3.37 9.68
C LEU A 104 24.98 -2.86 8.28
N GLU A 105 26.19 -3.17 7.77
CA GLU A 105 26.64 -2.77 6.42
C GLU A 105 26.48 -1.26 6.14
N GLY A 106 26.75 -0.43 7.16
CA GLY A 106 26.64 1.03 7.07
C GLY A 106 25.21 1.58 7.13
N LYS A 107 24.19 0.71 7.25
CA LYS A 107 22.79 1.11 7.41
C LYS A 107 22.33 0.96 8.85
N TRP A 108 21.47 1.86 9.29
CA TRP A 108 20.80 1.79 10.58
C TRP A 108 19.53 0.98 10.46
N ILE A 109 19.40 -0.04 11.30
CA ILE A 109 18.22 -0.91 11.35
C ILE A 109 17.55 -0.69 12.69
N ARG A 110 16.24 -0.43 12.66
CA ARG A 110 15.38 -0.45 13.86
C ARG A 110 14.30 -1.49 13.69
N GLU A 111 14.06 -2.28 14.73
CA GLU A 111 13.05 -3.33 14.76
C GLU A 111 12.19 -3.16 16.02
N GLU A 112 10.87 -3.16 15.84
CA GLU A 112 9.89 -3.09 16.92
C GLU A 112 8.89 -4.23 16.79
N PHE A 113 8.46 -4.75 17.94
CA PHE A 113 7.59 -5.90 18.02
C PHE A 113 6.35 -5.56 18.83
N VAL A 114 5.19 -5.75 18.23
CA VAL A 114 3.89 -5.59 18.91
C VAL A 114 3.20 -6.94 18.87
N GLN A 115 2.86 -7.47 20.05
CA GLN A 115 2.16 -8.73 20.18
C GLN A 115 0.72 -8.48 20.64
N THR A 116 -0.23 -9.14 20.00
CA THR A 116 -1.63 -9.22 20.42
C THR A 116 -1.98 -10.64 20.87
N ALA A 117 -3.27 -10.93 21.09
CA ALA A 117 -3.70 -12.28 21.43
C ALA A 117 -3.52 -13.26 20.25
N THR A 118 -3.58 -12.76 19.01
CA THR A 118 -3.62 -13.60 17.80
C THR A 118 -2.46 -13.36 16.84
N HIS A 119 -1.79 -12.21 16.90
CA HIS A 119 -0.76 -11.85 15.94
C HIS A 119 0.50 -11.31 16.60
N LEU A 120 1.62 -11.50 15.91
CA LEU A 120 2.87 -10.79 16.13
C LEU A 120 3.10 -9.85 14.93
N TYR A 121 3.27 -8.58 15.22
CA TYR A 121 3.62 -7.53 14.27
C TYR A 121 5.10 -7.20 14.47
N HIS A 122 5.88 -7.30 13.40
CA HIS A 122 7.29 -6.91 13.35
C HIS A 122 7.43 -5.70 12.42
N LEU A 123 7.69 -4.55 13.01
CA LEU A 123 7.98 -3.31 12.31
C LEU A 123 9.48 -3.21 12.12
N LYS A 124 9.90 -2.85 10.90
CA LYS A 124 11.32 -2.72 10.57
C LYS A 124 11.57 -1.49 9.73
N THR A 125 12.58 -0.72 10.11
CA THR A 125 13.13 0.35 9.28
C THR A 125 14.59 0.06 8.94
N VAL A 126 14.99 0.44 7.73
CA VAL A 126 16.39 0.48 7.31
C VAL A 126 16.64 1.88 6.77
N SER A 127 17.60 2.59 7.35
CA SER A 127 17.89 3.99 7.05
C SER A 127 19.38 4.21 6.82
N LEU A 128 19.71 5.26 6.07
CA LEU A 128 21.11 5.67 5.86
C LEU A 128 21.64 6.52 7.03
N SER A 129 20.74 7.06 7.87
CA SER A 129 21.06 7.90 9.03
C SER A 129 20.50 7.31 10.33
N ALA A 130 21.24 7.47 11.43
CA ALA A 130 20.81 7.05 12.77
C ALA A 130 19.64 7.90 13.29
N ASP A 131 19.64 9.19 12.95
CA ASP A 131 18.74 10.22 13.48
C ASP A 131 17.57 10.48 12.52
N SER A 132 17.15 9.47 11.76
CA SER A 132 16.04 9.62 10.82
C SER A 132 14.72 9.76 11.59
N ASN A 133 14.21 10.99 11.73
CA ASN A 133 12.87 11.26 12.26
C ASN A 133 11.78 10.44 11.55
N VAL A 134 12.01 10.06 10.29
CA VAL A 134 11.10 9.24 9.49
C VAL A 134 10.93 7.83 10.09
N ALA A 135 11.98 7.27 10.70
CA ALA A 135 11.85 5.96 11.36
C ALA A 135 10.92 6.04 12.58
N ASP A 136 11.07 7.09 13.39
CA ASP A 136 10.23 7.31 14.58
C ASP A 136 8.78 7.63 14.21
N GLU A 137 8.55 8.44 13.17
CA GLU A 137 7.20 8.70 12.65
C GLU A 137 6.55 7.43 12.09
N PHE A 138 7.29 6.58 11.39
CA PHE A 138 6.77 5.30 10.88
C PHE A 138 6.33 4.38 12.02
N ILE A 139 7.21 4.16 12.99
CA ILE A 139 6.95 3.28 14.13
C ILE A 139 5.77 3.82 14.95
N SER A 140 5.78 5.11 15.29
CA SER A 140 4.72 5.73 16.11
C SER A 140 3.37 5.84 15.40
N SER A 141 3.33 5.76 14.06
CA SER A 141 2.07 5.74 13.31
C SER A 141 1.32 4.42 13.39
N PHE A 142 1.98 3.35 13.85
CA PHE A 142 1.37 2.03 13.94
C PHE A 142 0.34 1.97 15.06
N SER A 143 -0.82 1.40 14.76
CA SER A 143 -1.86 1.16 15.75
C SER A 143 -2.73 -0.04 15.40
N ILE A 144 -3.34 -0.62 16.43
CA ILE A 144 -4.21 -1.79 16.32
C ILE A 144 -5.56 -1.43 16.96
N GLY A 145 -6.62 -1.59 16.18
CA GLY A 145 -8.02 -1.50 16.61
C GLY A 145 -8.66 -2.88 16.70
N LYS A 146 -9.81 -2.94 17.40
CA LYS A 146 -10.70 -4.10 17.37
C LYS A 146 -11.83 -3.83 16.40
N ILE A 147 -12.13 -4.81 15.54
CA ILE A 147 -13.31 -4.78 14.68
C ILE A 147 -14.52 -5.12 15.58
N ARG A 148 -15.53 -4.24 15.59
CA ARG A 148 -16.74 -4.36 16.43
C ARG A 148 -17.74 -5.36 15.86
#